data_AF-A0A1B7L3F4-F1
#
_entry.id   AF-A0A1B7L3F4-F1
#
_cell.length_a   1.000
_cell.length_b   1.000
_cell.length_c   1.000
_cell.angle_alpha   90.00
_cell.angle_beta   90.00
_cell.angle_gamma   90.00
#
_symmetry.space_group_name_H-M   'P 1'
#
loop_
_entity.id
_entity.type
_entity.pdbx_description
1 polymer ?
#
loop_
_entity_poly.entity_id
_entity_poly.type
_entity_poly.pdbx_seq_one_letter_code
_entity_poly.pdbx_strand_id
1 'polypeptide(L)'
;MRVIISMLMLLSSFYANASVKIYENDTSILGFEQTGNSTKVTSTLYGGSAPLGENTSADCVVKYSLEAEGVNFKGRLISFYTDIMSYSGESKSTASFEPVGRVMTYISDISLDVCPVGTDFIGDYYLVSDRTSKYTSDFDSLIRFNYANALKVFHSEGVASAIGLLEPYVQQSINNGYYYPDIFNDYGFLLQQAGRNADAVTVLKVVVKNTPKRVVAYLNIADAYWGLGDKVRSSQNYKKYIALMKSSHDEKIPVRAIDRSK
;
A
#
# COMPACT_ATOMS: atom_id res chain seq x y z
N MET A 1 43.69 25.72 -9.27
CA MET A 1 42.84 24.57 -9.62
C MET A 1 41.94 24.26 -8.43
N ARG A 2 40.71 24.79 -8.42
CA ARG A 2 39.74 24.55 -7.33
C ARG A 2 38.93 23.30 -7.71
N VAL A 3 39.08 22.25 -6.93
CA VAL A 3 38.28 21.03 -7.08
C VAL A 3 36.86 21.37 -6.63
N ILE A 4 35.96 21.54 -7.60
CA ILE A 4 34.53 21.55 -7.36
C ILE A 4 34.16 20.11 -7.06
N ILE A 5 33.95 19.80 -5.78
CA ILE A 5 33.33 18.54 -5.36
C ILE A 5 31.90 18.60 -5.87
N SER A 6 31.68 17.97 -7.02
CA SER A 6 30.36 17.77 -7.60
C SER A 6 29.59 16.89 -6.63
N MET A 7 28.71 17.52 -5.85
CA MET A 7 27.70 16.85 -5.04
C MET A 7 26.74 16.18 -6.02
N LEU A 8 27.06 14.95 -6.40
CA LEU A 8 26.18 14.08 -7.16
C LEU A 8 24.92 13.88 -6.31
N MET A 9 23.88 14.67 -6.57
CA MET A 9 22.54 14.36 -6.11
C MET A 9 22.20 13.00 -6.72
N LEU A 10 22.35 11.94 -5.93
CA LEU A 10 21.64 10.69 -6.14
C LEU A 10 20.16 11.06 -6.08
N LEU A 11 19.60 11.39 -7.25
CA LEU A 11 18.17 11.28 -7.52
C LEU A 11 17.83 9.84 -7.14
N SER A 12 17.33 9.66 -5.92
CA SER A 12 16.70 8.43 -5.50
C SER A 12 15.64 8.14 -6.56
N SER A 13 15.86 7.08 -7.33
CA SER A 13 14.96 6.59 -8.36
C SER A 13 13.63 6.24 -7.70
N PHE A 14 12.79 7.25 -7.51
CA PHE A 14 11.38 7.06 -7.23
C PHE A 14 10.84 6.26 -8.41
N TYR A 15 10.48 5.03 -8.12
CA TYR A 15 10.24 3.95 -9.06
C TYR A 15 9.14 4.34 -10.05
N ALA A 16 9.54 4.61 -11.29
CA ALA A 16 8.74 5.30 -12.30
C ALA A 16 7.48 4.55 -12.79
N ASN A 17 7.12 3.39 -12.21
CA ASN A 17 6.08 2.52 -12.74
C ASN A 17 5.04 2.02 -11.70
N ALA A 18 5.18 2.35 -10.41
CA ALA A 18 4.17 1.95 -9.43
C ALA A 18 2.91 2.83 -9.59
N SER A 19 1.73 2.24 -9.74
CA SER A 19 0.51 2.99 -9.98
C SER A 19 -0.76 2.26 -9.54
N VAL A 20 -1.82 3.03 -9.33
CA VAL A 20 -3.18 2.54 -9.08
C VAL A 20 -4.12 3.18 -10.10
N LYS A 21 -4.70 2.36 -10.97
CA LYS A 21 -5.84 2.75 -11.81
C LYS A 21 -7.12 2.23 -11.16
N ILE A 22 -8.17 3.03 -11.14
CA ILE A 22 -9.45 2.66 -10.56
C ILE A 22 -10.47 2.61 -11.68
N TYR A 23 -11.18 1.50 -11.77
CA TYR A 23 -12.32 1.31 -12.66
C TYR A 23 -13.56 1.05 -11.82
N GLU A 24 -14.73 1.42 -12.32
CA GLU A 24 -16.00 1.27 -11.59
C GLU A 24 -17.16 0.89 -12.49
N ASN A 25 -18.19 0.31 -11.88
CA ASN A 25 -19.53 0.20 -12.44
C ASN A 25 -20.56 0.63 -11.39
N ASP A 26 -21.84 0.36 -11.63
CA ASP A 26 -22.92 0.81 -10.75
C ASP A 26 -22.89 0.16 -9.35
N THR A 27 -22.22 -0.98 -9.17
CA THR A 27 -22.25 -1.77 -7.93
C THR A 27 -20.89 -1.95 -7.27
N SER A 28 -19.80 -1.64 -7.99
CA SER A 28 -18.47 -2.13 -7.62
C SER A 28 -17.34 -1.20 -8.07
N ILE A 29 -16.23 -1.28 -7.34
CA ILE A 29 -14.94 -0.68 -7.70
C ILE A 29 -13.90 -1.78 -7.95
N LEU A 30 -13.00 -1.52 -8.89
CA LEU A 30 -11.87 -2.36 -9.26
C LEU A 30 -10.59 -1.52 -9.23
N GLY A 31 -9.74 -1.77 -8.24
CA GLY A 31 -8.38 -1.28 -8.21
C GLY A 31 -7.49 -2.18 -9.08
N PHE A 32 -6.77 -1.59 -10.03
CA PHE A 32 -5.72 -2.24 -10.81
C PHE A 32 -4.38 -1.68 -10.34
N GLU A 33 -3.60 -2.50 -9.64
CA GLU A 33 -2.40 -2.08 -8.94
C GLU A 33 -1.15 -2.67 -9.58
N GLN A 34 -0.21 -1.79 -9.94
CA GLN A 34 1.08 -2.18 -10.49
C GLN A 34 2.20 -1.76 -9.53
N THR A 35 3.08 -2.69 -9.17
CA THR A 35 4.27 -2.40 -8.35
C THR A 35 5.42 -1.91 -9.22
N GLY A 36 6.31 -1.07 -8.69
CA GLY A 36 7.24 -0.29 -9.52
C GLY A 36 8.41 -1.08 -10.11
N ASN A 37 8.89 -2.08 -9.36
CA ASN A 37 10.06 -2.90 -9.72
C ASN A 37 9.73 -4.29 -10.21
N SER A 38 8.47 -4.69 -10.18
CA SER A 38 8.07 -6.01 -10.58
C SER A 38 6.98 -5.95 -11.63
N THR A 39 6.95 -6.93 -12.52
CA THR A 39 5.81 -7.18 -13.41
C THR A 39 4.58 -7.64 -12.63
N LYS A 40 4.63 -7.68 -11.29
CA LYS A 40 3.50 -8.06 -10.45
C LYS A 40 2.42 -7.00 -10.53
N VAL A 41 1.28 -7.47 -11.01
CA VAL A 41 0.03 -6.75 -11.04
C VAL A 41 -0.93 -7.48 -10.10
N THR A 42 -1.69 -6.70 -9.33
CA THR A 42 -2.79 -7.23 -8.54
C THR A 42 -4.06 -6.44 -8.83
N SER A 43 -5.20 -7.00 -8.44
CA SER A 43 -6.45 -6.26 -8.44
C SER A 43 -7.23 -6.47 -7.17
N THR A 44 -7.79 -5.41 -6.61
CA THR A 44 -8.71 -5.43 -5.48
C THR A 44 -10.09 -5.02 -5.98
N LEU A 45 -11.09 -5.90 -5.86
CA LEU A 45 -12.48 -5.57 -6.15
C LEU A 45 -13.24 -5.37 -4.84
N TYR A 46 -14.11 -4.37 -4.77
CA TYR A 46 -14.98 -4.10 -3.63
C TYR A 46 -16.40 -3.73 -4.08
N GLY A 47 -17.41 -4.27 -3.41
CA GLY A 47 -18.83 -4.06 -3.71
C GLY A 47 -19.51 -5.35 -4.15
N GLY A 48 -20.23 -5.29 -5.27
CA GLY A 48 -20.89 -6.42 -5.92
C GLY A 48 -22.29 -6.74 -5.42
N SER A 49 -22.80 -5.99 -4.45
CA SER A 49 -24.17 -6.14 -3.94
C SER A 49 -25.16 -5.36 -4.81
N ALA A 50 -26.28 -5.98 -5.18
CA ALA A 50 -27.34 -5.30 -5.96
C ALA A 50 -28.04 -4.19 -5.15
N PRO A 51 -28.39 -3.03 -5.76
CA PRO A 51 -29.16 -1.99 -5.08
C PRO A 51 -30.61 -2.43 -4.79
N LEU A 52 -31.04 -2.20 -3.53
CA LEU A 52 -32.39 -2.28 -2.94
C LEU A 52 -33.51 -2.92 -3.78
N GLY A 53 -33.89 -4.15 -3.40
CA GLY A 53 -35.06 -4.84 -3.95
C GLY A 53 -35.56 -6.05 -3.15
N GLU A 54 -34.68 -6.85 -2.55
CA GLU A 54 -35.00 -7.91 -1.58
C GLU A 54 -33.67 -8.48 -1.06
N ASN A 55 -33.50 -8.60 0.27
CA ASN A 55 -32.29 -9.12 0.97
C ASN A 55 -30.94 -8.55 0.48
N THR A 56 -30.56 -7.37 0.97
CA THR A 56 -29.24 -6.77 0.69
C THR A 56 -28.11 -7.71 1.12
N SER A 57 -27.36 -8.28 0.17
CA SER A 57 -26.09 -8.94 0.49
C SER A 57 -25.12 -7.90 1.06
N ALA A 58 -24.27 -8.29 2.01
CA ALA A 58 -23.18 -7.43 2.43
C ALA A 58 -22.16 -7.31 1.29
N ASP A 59 -21.51 -6.14 1.15
CA ASP A 59 -20.44 -5.96 0.16
C ASP A 59 -19.31 -6.96 0.39
N CYS A 60 -18.73 -7.41 -0.73
CA CYS A 60 -17.56 -8.27 -0.72
C CYS A 60 -16.31 -7.47 -1.10
N VAL A 61 -15.15 -7.86 -0.58
CA VAL A 61 -13.85 -7.41 -1.07
C VAL A 61 -12.97 -8.62 -1.38
N VAL A 62 -12.46 -8.66 -2.60
CA VAL A 62 -11.59 -9.74 -3.08
C VAL A 62 -10.31 -9.22 -3.70
N LYS A 63 -9.26 -10.04 -3.66
CA LYS A 63 -7.97 -9.68 -4.23
C LYS A 63 -7.46 -10.78 -5.15
N TYR A 64 -6.93 -10.36 -6.29
CA TYR A 64 -6.33 -11.21 -7.30
C TYR A 64 -4.85 -10.89 -7.49
N SER A 65 -4.05 -11.93 -7.70
CA SER A 65 -2.79 -11.82 -8.43
C SER A 65 -3.08 -11.94 -9.91
N LEU A 66 -2.57 -11.01 -10.73
CA LEU A 66 -2.80 -10.98 -12.17
C LEU A 66 -1.55 -11.40 -12.93
N GLU A 67 -1.70 -12.37 -13.83
CA GLU A 67 -0.68 -12.78 -14.78
C GLU A 67 -1.08 -12.37 -16.19
N ALA A 68 -0.15 -11.78 -16.96
CA ALA A 68 -0.43 -11.36 -18.33
C ALA A 68 -0.71 -12.56 -19.23
N GLU A 69 -1.79 -12.47 -20.02
CA GLU A 69 -2.21 -13.43 -21.02
C GLU A 69 -2.49 -12.68 -22.33
N GLY A 70 -1.43 -12.46 -23.11
CA GLY A 70 -1.49 -11.56 -24.27
C GLY A 70 -1.72 -10.11 -23.85
N VAL A 71 -2.87 -9.54 -24.23
CA VAL A 71 -3.30 -8.18 -23.83
C VAL A 71 -4.20 -8.19 -22.58
N ASN A 72 -4.67 -9.37 -22.17
CA ASN A 72 -5.53 -9.58 -21.02
C ASN A 72 -4.72 -10.01 -19.80
N PHE A 73 -5.39 -10.17 -18.66
CA PHE A 73 -4.81 -10.78 -17.48
C PHE A 73 -5.66 -11.93 -16.97
N LYS A 74 -4.99 -13.03 -16.64
CA LYS A 74 -5.57 -14.11 -15.87
C LYS A 74 -5.35 -13.85 -14.38
N GLY A 75 -6.45 -13.65 -13.66
CA GLY A 75 -6.48 -13.47 -12.22
C GLY A 75 -6.57 -14.80 -11.48
N ARG A 76 -5.75 -14.94 -10.43
CA ARG A 76 -5.92 -15.97 -9.40
C ARG A 76 -6.25 -15.31 -8.08
N LEU A 77 -7.36 -15.73 -7.46
CA LEU A 77 -7.77 -15.22 -6.16
C LEU A 77 -6.70 -15.54 -5.12
N ILE A 78 -6.30 -14.55 -4.33
CA ILE A 78 -5.27 -14.68 -3.29
C ILE A 78 -5.86 -14.37 -1.92
N SER A 79 -5.20 -14.86 -0.87
CA SER A 79 -5.62 -14.60 0.51
C SER A 79 -5.70 -13.09 0.76
N PHE A 80 -6.77 -12.67 1.44
CA PHE A 80 -7.03 -11.27 1.69
C PHE A 80 -7.65 -11.07 3.06
N TYR A 81 -7.12 -10.11 3.81
CA TYR A 81 -7.50 -9.85 5.19
C TYR A 81 -7.86 -8.38 5.37
N THR A 82 -9.10 -8.12 5.77
CA THR A 82 -9.59 -6.77 6.07
C THR A 82 -10.44 -6.79 7.34
N ASP A 83 -10.80 -5.61 7.84
CA ASP A 83 -11.68 -5.46 9.00
C ASP A 83 -13.12 -5.91 8.73
N ILE A 84 -13.56 -5.91 7.47
CA ILE A 84 -14.93 -6.29 7.08
C ILE A 84 -15.05 -7.78 6.72
N MET A 85 -14.02 -8.34 6.10
CA MET A 85 -13.96 -9.77 5.78
C MET A 85 -12.52 -10.23 5.57
N SER A 86 -12.29 -11.52 5.81
CA SER A 86 -10.99 -12.16 5.65
C SER A 86 -11.17 -13.59 5.16
N TYR A 87 -10.33 -14.03 4.23
CA TYR A 87 -10.28 -15.40 3.76
C TYR A 87 -8.85 -15.82 3.42
N SER A 88 -8.58 -17.11 3.58
CA SER A 88 -7.25 -17.70 3.34
C SER A 88 -7.38 -19.07 2.71
N GLY A 89 -6.41 -19.44 1.86
CA GLY A 89 -6.33 -20.77 1.23
C GLY A 89 -6.25 -20.71 -0.29
N GLU A 90 -6.00 -21.87 -0.91
CA GLU A 90 -6.00 -22.02 -2.37
C GLU A 90 -7.44 -21.97 -2.89
N SER A 91 -7.85 -20.82 -3.40
CA SER A 91 -9.08 -20.73 -4.18
C SER A 91 -8.79 -21.11 -5.63
N LYS A 92 -9.64 -21.98 -6.19
CA LYS A 92 -9.61 -22.33 -7.61
C LYS A 92 -10.30 -21.27 -8.48
N SER A 93 -10.91 -20.24 -7.89
CA SER A 93 -11.57 -19.18 -8.63
C SER A 93 -10.53 -18.38 -9.41
N THR A 94 -10.62 -18.50 -10.72
CA THR A 94 -9.87 -17.70 -11.69
C THR A 94 -10.82 -16.77 -12.41
N ALA A 95 -10.35 -15.57 -12.74
CA ALA A 95 -11.10 -14.60 -13.52
C ALA A 95 -10.23 -14.04 -14.67
N SER A 96 -10.86 -13.58 -15.74
CA SER A 96 -10.23 -12.81 -16.80
C SER A 96 -10.45 -11.32 -16.56
N PHE A 97 -9.41 -10.52 -16.80
CA PHE A 97 -9.43 -9.07 -16.77
C PHE A 97 -9.00 -8.57 -18.15
N GLU A 98 -9.93 -7.98 -18.89
CA GLU A 98 -9.76 -7.69 -20.31
C GLU A 98 -9.80 -6.16 -20.53
N PRO A 99 -8.63 -5.49 -20.51
CA PRO A 99 -8.57 -4.05 -20.69
C PRO A 99 -8.74 -3.68 -22.17
N VAL A 100 -9.75 -2.85 -22.48
CA VAL A 100 -9.97 -2.26 -23.81
C VAL A 100 -10.12 -0.75 -23.67
N GLY A 101 -9.04 -0.02 -23.97
CA GLY A 101 -9.02 1.44 -23.86
C GLY A 101 -9.25 1.93 -22.43
N ARG A 102 -10.44 2.48 -22.16
CA ARG A 102 -10.85 2.97 -20.82
C ARG A 102 -11.77 2.00 -20.08
N VAL A 103 -11.99 0.81 -20.63
CA VAL A 103 -12.86 -0.21 -20.05
C VAL A 103 -12.00 -1.38 -19.57
N MET A 104 -12.35 -1.96 -18.43
CA MET A 104 -11.84 -3.22 -17.92
C MET A 104 -13.03 -4.17 -17.77
N THR A 105 -13.09 -5.23 -18.58
CA THR A 105 -14.13 -6.26 -18.43
C THR A 105 -13.62 -7.34 -17.48
N TYR A 106 -14.36 -7.59 -16.40
CA TYR A 106 -14.11 -8.70 -15.48
C TYR A 106 -15.04 -9.86 -15.82
N ILE A 107 -14.47 -11.04 -16.06
CA ILE A 107 -15.19 -12.26 -16.42
C ILE A 107 -14.80 -13.36 -15.44
N SER A 108 -15.79 -14.05 -14.88
CA SER A 108 -15.57 -15.23 -14.03
C SER A 108 -16.60 -16.29 -14.34
N ASP A 109 -16.15 -17.50 -14.65
CA ASP A 109 -17.04 -18.65 -14.92
C ASP A 109 -17.48 -19.36 -13.62
N ILE A 110 -16.92 -18.96 -12.48
CA ILE A 110 -17.15 -19.58 -11.18
C ILE A 110 -17.63 -18.49 -10.21
N SER A 111 -18.65 -18.83 -9.41
CA SER A 111 -19.07 -17.97 -8.30
C SER A 111 -17.95 -17.82 -7.27
N LEU A 112 -17.91 -16.68 -6.59
CA LEU A 112 -16.95 -16.44 -5.53
C LEU A 112 -17.51 -16.95 -4.21
N ASP A 113 -17.16 -18.19 -3.86
CA ASP A 113 -17.58 -18.84 -2.61
C ASP A 113 -17.11 -18.09 -1.34
N VAL A 114 -16.18 -17.15 -1.49
CA VAL A 114 -15.71 -16.27 -0.40
C VAL A 114 -16.62 -15.06 -0.16
N CYS A 115 -17.53 -14.78 -1.10
CA CYS A 115 -18.46 -13.66 -1.02
C CYS A 115 -19.86 -14.13 -0.56
N PRO A 116 -20.65 -13.23 0.05
CA PRO A 116 -22.05 -13.51 0.31
C PRO A 116 -22.84 -13.87 -0.97
N VAL A 117 -23.91 -14.66 -0.79
CA VAL A 117 -24.83 -14.97 -1.89
C VAL A 117 -25.42 -13.68 -2.45
N GLY A 118 -25.42 -13.55 -3.77
CA GLY A 118 -25.92 -12.36 -4.48
C GLY A 118 -24.83 -11.34 -4.83
N THR A 119 -23.59 -11.53 -4.37
CA THR A 119 -22.46 -10.73 -4.84
C THR A 119 -22.09 -11.12 -6.29
N ASP A 120 -22.06 -10.13 -7.18
CA ASP A 120 -21.59 -10.28 -8.55
C ASP A 120 -20.65 -9.13 -8.95
N PHE A 121 -19.50 -9.50 -9.53
CA PHE A 121 -18.51 -8.56 -10.07
C PHE A 121 -18.40 -8.64 -11.60
N ILE A 122 -19.18 -9.51 -12.27
CA ILE A 122 -19.12 -9.70 -13.71
C ILE A 122 -19.55 -8.43 -14.45
N GLY A 123 -18.77 -8.04 -15.45
CA GLY A 123 -19.14 -7.00 -16.39
C GLY A 123 -18.05 -5.96 -16.63
N ASP A 124 -18.47 -4.86 -17.25
CA ASP A 124 -17.61 -3.78 -17.68
C ASP A 124 -17.43 -2.75 -16.57
N TYR A 125 -16.18 -2.38 -16.33
CA TYR A 125 -15.79 -1.30 -15.43
C TYR A 125 -15.14 -0.16 -16.23
N TYR A 126 -15.50 1.08 -15.92
CA TYR A 126 -15.03 2.27 -16.62
C TYR A 126 -13.97 3.01 -15.80
N LEU A 127 -12.88 3.41 -16.46
CA LEU A 127 -11.76 4.10 -15.83
C LEU A 127 -12.20 5.43 -15.21
N VAL A 128 -12.00 5.56 -13.90
CA VAL A 128 -12.27 6.77 -13.12
C VAL A 128 -11.15 7.78 -13.35
N SER A 129 -11.51 9.05 -13.49
CA SER A 129 -10.53 10.14 -13.67
C SER A 129 -9.87 10.51 -12.34
N ASP A 130 -8.53 10.56 -12.32
CA ASP A 130 -7.65 10.76 -11.17
C ASP A 130 -7.84 12.09 -10.41
N ARG A 131 -8.55 13.06 -11.01
CA ARG A 131 -8.82 14.40 -10.46
C ARG A 131 -10.27 14.60 -10.00
N THR A 132 -10.98 13.51 -9.71
CA THR A 132 -12.37 13.56 -9.24
C THR A 132 -12.46 13.26 -7.74
N SER A 133 -13.51 13.79 -7.09
CA SER A 133 -13.85 13.38 -5.72
C SER A 133 -14.15 11.89 -5.64
N LYS A 134 -14.74 11.33 -6.71
CA LYS A 134 -15.00 9.91 -6.86
C LYS A 134 -13.72 9.09 -6.76
N TYR A 135 -12.70 9.39 -7.58
CA TYR A 135 -11.41 8.73 -7.49
C TYR A 135 -10.81 8.79 -6.09
N THR A 136 -10.85 9.95 -5.43
CA THR A 136 -10.33 10.10 -4.06
C THR A 136 -11.06 9.17 -3.09
N SER A 137 -12.40 9.09 -3.15
CA SER A 137 -13.22 8.22 -2.30
C SER A 137 -12.93 6.72 -2.53
N ASP A 138 -12.84 6.32 -3.80
CA ASP A 138 -12.57 4.93 -4.16
C ASP A 138 -11.13 4.54 -3.78
N PHE A 139 -10.17 5.46 -3.99
CA PHE A 139 -8.78 5.29 -3.58
C PHE A 139 -8.65 5.14 -2.06
N ASP A 140 -9.36 5.95 -1.27
CA ASP A 140 -9.40 5.86 0.19
C ASP A 140 -9.90 4.50 0.68
N SER A 141 -10.89 3.93 0.00
CA SER A 141 -11.41 2.58 0.33
C SER A 141 -10.38 1.51 0.02
N LEU A 142 -9.82 1.54 -1.20
CA LEU A 142 -8.87 0.55 -1.68
C LEU A 142 -7.54 0.55 -0.89
N ILE A 143 -7.01 1.72 -0.54
CA ILE A 143 -5.78 1.81 0.27
C ILE A 143 -6.00 1.27 1.68
N ARG A 144 -7.18 1.47 2.28
CA ARG A 144 -7.51 0.94 3.62
C ARG A 144 -7.59 -0.58 3.63
N PHE A 145 -8.25 -1.18 2.64
CA PHE A 145 -8.29 -2.65 2.53
C PHE A 145 -6.89 -3.24 2.35
N ASN A 146 -6.09 -2.65 1.45
CA ASN A 146 -4.73 -3.14 1.21
C ASN A 146 -3.79 -2.87 2.40
N TYR A 147 -4.01 -1.82 3.18
CA TYR A 147 -3.29 -1.57 4.42
C TYR A 147 -3.61 -2.59 5.51
N ALA A 148 -4.90 -2.86 5.76
CA ALA A 148 -5.32 -3.91 6.69
C ALA A 148 -4.71 -5.26 6.29
N ASN A 149 -4.73 -5.57 4.99
CA ASN A 149 -4.12 -6.78 4.44
C ASN A 149 -2.61 -6.80 4.66
N ALA A 150 -1.90 -5.70 4.39
CA ALA A 150 -0.46 -5.61 4.56
C ALA A 150 -0.02 -5.85 6.01
N LEU A 151 -0.78 -5.35 6.99
CA LEU A 151 -0.50 -5.59 8.41
C LEU A 151 -0.59 -7.08 8.75
N LYS A 152 -1.56 -7.81 8.20
CA LYS A 152 -1.70 -9.25 8.42
C LYS A 152 -0.63 -10.05 7.69
N VAL A 153 -0.43 -9.75 6.40
CA VAL A 153 0.50 -10.43 5.49
C VAL A 153 1.96 -10.24 5.93
N PHE A 154 2.30 -9.11 6.55
CA PHE A 154 3.64 -8.89 7.11
C PHE A 154 4.05 -10.01 8.08
N HIS A 155 3.12 -10.46 8.93
CA HIS A 155 3.38 -11.50 9.91
C HIS A 155 3.29 -12.92 9.35
N SER A 156 2.47 -13.17 8.33
CA SER A 156 2.23 -14.52 7.78
C SER A 156 3.09 -14.85 6.56
N GLU A 157 3.38 -13.88 5.70
CA GLU A 157 4.07 -14.07 4.41
C GLU A 157 5.36 -13.25 4.29
N GLY A 158 5.57 -12.30 5.21
CA GLY A 158 6.80 -11.54 5.33
C GLY A 158 6.77 -10.14 4.71
N VAL A 159 7.89 -9.44 4.88
CA VAL A 159 8.00 -7.99 4.60
C VAL A 159 7.83 -7.63 3.12
N ALA A 160 8.29 -8.48 2.20
CA ALA A 160 8.20 -8.20 0.76
C ALA A 160 6.74 -8.20 0.27
N SER A 161 5.92 -9.14 0.75
CA SER A 161 4.49 -9.21 0.41
C SER A 161 3.74 -7.98 0.94
N ALA A 162 4.02 -7.55 2.17
CA ALA A 162 3.42 -6.35 2.76
C ALA A 162 3.82 -5.06 2.02
N ILE A 163 5.09 -4.93 1.62
CA ILE A 163 5.57 -3.81 0.79
C ILE A 163 4.82 -3.79 -0.55
N GLY A 164 4.67 -4.93 -1.21
CA GLY A 164 4.00 -5.01 -2.51
C GLY A 164 2.53 -4.57 -2.49
N LEU A 165 1.85 -4.72 -1.35
CA LEU A 165 0.47 -4.25 -1.16
C LEU A 165 0.38 -2.73 -1.00
N LEU A 166 1.40 -2.09 -0.41
CA LEU A 166 1.38 -0.66 -0.08
C LEU A 166 2.12 0.22 -1.08
N GLU A 167 3.16 -0.29 -1.75
CA GLU A 167 3.98 0.45 -2.70
C GLU A 167 3.16 1.21 -3.78
N PRO A 168 2.22 0.58 -4.51
CA PRO A 168 1.44 1.28 -5.53
C PRO A 168 0.63 2.44 -4.94
N TYR A 169 0.01 2.24 -3.78
CA TYR A 169 -0.82 3.26 -3.14
C TYR A 169 0.00 4.39 -2.53
N VAL A 170 1.12 4.10 -1.87
CA VAL A 170 1.98 5.16 -1.31
C VAL A 170 2.59 5.98 -2.44
N GLN A 171 3.03 5.36 -3.53
CA GLN A 171 3.55 6.09 -4.68
C GLN A 171 2.47 6.98 -5.32
N GLN A 172 1.28 6.42 -5.56
CA GLN A 172 0.16 7.19 -6.11
C GLN A 172 -0.27 8.32 -5.18
N SER A 173 -0.24 8.09 -3.86
CA SER A 173 -0.51 9.13 -2.85
C SER A 173 0.49 10.28 -2.96
N ILE A 174 1.79 9.99 -3.08
CA ILE A 174 2.83 11.02 -3.25
C ILE A 174 2.59 11.83 -4.54
N ASN A 175 2.28 11.14 -5.65
CA ASN A 175 2.04 11.79 -6.94
C ASN A 175 0.81 12.71 -6.91
N ASN A 176 -0.24 12.31 -6.19
CA ASN A 176 -1.50 13.06 -6.09
C ASN A 176 -1.51 14.04 -4.90
N GLY A 177 -0.46 14.07 -4.07
CA GLY A 177 -0.40 14.92 -2.88
C GLY A 177 -1.27 14.44 -1.71
N TYR A 178 -1.68 13.17 -1.69
CA TYR A 178 -2.37 12.55 -0.57
C TYR A 178 -1.41 12.14 0.54
N TYR A 179 -1.89 12.14 1.78
CA TYR A 179 -1.09 11.80 2.95
C TYR A 179 -1.91 11.02 3.98
N TYR A 180 -1.45 9.81 4.28
CA TYR A 180 -2.05 8.91 5.27
C TYR A 180 -1.00 8.61 6.35
N PRO A 181 -1.06 9.27 7.53
CA PRO A 181 0.02 9.24 8.51
C PRO A 181 0.44 7.84 8.95
N ASP A 182 -0.52 6.98 9.27
CA ASP A 182 -0.27 5.62 9.75
C ASP A 182 0.33 4.75 8.64
N ILE A 183 -0.28 4.77 7.45
CA ILE A 183 0.16 3.97 6.30
C ILE A 183 1.57 4.36 5.86
N PHE A 184 1.89 5.66 5.77
CA PHE A 184 3.23 6.11 5.39
C PHE A 184 4.28 5.75 6.45
N ASN A 185 3.95 5.87 7.73
CA ASN A 185 4.85 5.48 8.81
C ASN A 185 5.15 3.99 8.78
N ASP A 186 4.13 3.16 8.60
CA ASP A 186 4.25 1.71 8.62
C ASP A 186 4.91 1.19 7.33
N TYR A 187 4.60 1.79 6.18
CA TYR A 187 5.33 1.51 4.95
C TYR A 187 6.82 1.85 5.07
N GLY A 188 7.15 3.00 5.67
CA GLY A 188 8.53 3.36 5.98
C GLY A 188 9.22 2.36 6.92
N PHE A 189 8.51 1.87 7.93
CA PHE A 189 8.99 0.79 8.80
C PHE A 189 9.24 -0.51 8.01
N LEU A 190 8.29 -0.95 7.18
CA LEU A 190 8.41 -2.15 6.35
C LEU A 190 9.61 -2.06 5.40
N LEU A 191 9.81 -0.92 4.75
CA LEU A 191 10.99 -0.67 3.92
C LEU A 191 12.30 -0.83 4.71
N GLN A 192 12.36 -0.30 5.93
CA GLN A 192 13.52 -0.46 6.81
C GLN A 192 13.74 -1.94 7.18
N GLN A 193 12.67 -2.68 7.52
CA GLN A 193 12.74 -4.11 7.82
C GLN A 193 13.22 -4.94 6.62
N ALA A 194 12.90 -4.51 5.40
CA ALA A 194 13.42 -5.10 4.16
C ALA A 194 14.85 -4.65 3.80
N GLY A 195 15.51 -3.84 4.63
CA GLY A 195 16.84 -3.29 4.36
C GLY A 195 16.85 -2.15 3.33
N ARG A 196 15.70 -1.73 2.81
CA ARG A 196 15.52 -0.58 1.90
C ARG A 196 15.58 0.74 2.68
N ASN A 197 16.68 0.95 3.41
CA ASN A 197 16.81 2.04 4.39
C ASN A 197 16.75 3.44 3.75
N ALA A 198 17.29 3.61 2.53
CA ALA A 198 17.23 4.88 1.81
C ALA A 198 15.77 5.26 1.45
N ASP A 199 15.00 4.30 0.97
CA ASP A 199 13.58 4.48 0.63
C ASP A 199 12.77 4.77 1.91
N ALA A 200 13.04 4.03 2.99
CA ALA A 200 12.43 4.25 4.29
C ALA A 200 12.63 5.69 4.78
N VAL A 201 13.86 6.21 4.76
CA VAL A 201 14.16 7.60 5.13
C VAL A 201 13.36 8.59 4.28
N THR A 202 13.29 8.34 2.97
CA THR A 202 12.57 9.21 2.03
C THR A 202 11.08 9.30 2.36
N VAL A 203 10.41 8.16 2.54
CA VAL A 203 8.98 8.11 2.92
C VAL A 203 8.76 8.72 4.30
N LEU A 204 9.56 8.34 5.29
CA LEU A 204 9.38 8.80 6.68
C LEU A 204 9.64 10.30 6.84
N LYS A 205 10.46 10.91 5.98
CA LYS A 205 10.60 12.38 5.91
C LYS A 205 9.30 13.07 5.53
N VAL A 206 8.47 12.46 4.67
CA VAL A 206 7.12 12.97 4.36
C VAL A 206 6.25 12.93 5.63
N VAL A 207 6.36 11.88 6.44
CA VAL A 207 5.63 11.75 7.72
C VAL A 207 6.00 12.86 8.68
N VAL A 208 7.28 13.07 8.98
CA VAL A 208 7.69 14.11 9.96
C VAL A 208 7.53 15.54 9.42
N LYS A 209 7.46 15.73 8.10
CA LYS A 209 7.12 17.03 7.48
C LYS A 209 5.65 17.39 7.72
N ASN A 210 4.73 16.43 7.55
CA ASN A 210 3.29 16.67 7.67
C ASN A 210 2.76 16.44 9.10
N THR A 211 3.43 15.61 9.90
CA THR A 211 3.07 15.31 11.28
C THR A 211 4.31 15.35 12.19
N PRO A 212 4.84 16.56 12.52
CA PRO A 212 6.10 16.71 13.25
C PRO A 212 6.10 16.17 14.69
N LYS A 213 4.93 15.80 15.22
CA LYS A 213 4.78 15.18 16.55
C LYS A 213 4.59 13.66 16.50
N ARG A 214 4.67 13.02 15.32
CA ARG A 214 4.58 11.57 15.17
C ARG A 214 5.83 10.91 15.76
N VAL A 215 5.77 10.55 17.04
CA VAL A 215 6.93 10.08 17.81
C VAL A 215 7.59 8.86 17.17
N VAL A 216 6.80 7.85 16.80
CA VAL A 216 7.30 6.60 16.18
C VAL A 216 8.04 6.84 14.86
N ALA A 217 7.68 7.88 14.09
CA ALA A 217 8.36 8.18 12.83
C ALA A 217 9.84 8.56 13.04
N TYR A 218 10.16 9.28 14.11
CA TYR A 218 11.55 9.60 14.44
C TYR A 218 12.37 8.36 14.84
N LEU A 219 11.74 7.39 15.52
CA LEU A 219 12.38 6.11 15.81
C LEU A 219 12.70 5.35 14.51
N ASN A 220 11.72 5.27 13.61
CA ASN A 220 11.88 4.57 12.33
C ASN A 220 12.92 5.25 11.43
N ILE A 221 12.97 6.59 11.39
CA ILE A 221 14.02 7.33 10.65
C ILE A 221 15.39 7.05 11.25
N ALA A 222 15.50 7.02 12.59
CA ALA A 222 16.75 6.74 13.27
C ALA A 222 17.27 5.32 12.98
N ASP A 223 16.38 4.32 13.02
CA ASP A 223 16.68 2.93 12.67
C ASP A 223 17.11 2.81 11.20
N ALA A 224 16.44 3.50 10.28
CA ALA A 224 16.81 3.51 8.86
C ALA A 224 18.18 4.17 8.61
N TYR A 225 18.46 5.34 9.21
CA TYR A 225 19.78 5.96 9.14
C TYR A 225 20.87 5.10 9.79
N TRP A 226 20.55 4.39 10.87
CA TRP A 226 21.46 3.43 11.48
C TRP A 226 21.85 2.33 10.49
N GLY A 227 20.87 1.79 9.76
CA GLY A 227 21.05 0.78 8.72
C GLY A 227 21.85 1.28 7.50
N LEU A 228 21.79 2.58 7.19
CA LEU A 228 22.65 3.21 6.18
C LEU A 228 24.09 3.48 6.67
N GLY A 229 24.37 3.30 7.96
CA GLY A 229 25.65 3.68 8.56
C GLY A 229 25.79 5.18 8.88
N ASP A 230 24.78 6.01 8.61
CA ASP A 230 24.76 7.44 8.95
C ASP A 230 24.44 7.63 10.44
N LYS A 231 25.44 7.35 11.29
CA LYS A 231 25.29 7.36 12.76
C LYS A 231 24.98 8.76 13.29
N VAL A 232 25.43 9.81 12.61
CA VAL A 232 25.17 11.21 13.01
C VAL A 232 23.68 11.52 12.88
N ARG A 233 23.07 11.28 11.70
CA ARG A 233 21.63 11.52 11.53
C ARG A 233 20.77 10.54 12.32
N SER A 234 21.25 9.31 12.49
CA SER A 234 20.59 8.32 13.36
C SER A 234 20.50 8.83 14.80
N SER A 235 21.63 9.23 15.41
CA SER A 235 21.69 9.76 16.78
C SER A 235 20.80 11.00 16.96
N GLN A 236 20.79 11.94 15.99
CA GLN A 236 19.90 13.10 16.02
C GLN A 236 18.41 12.73 16.08
N ASN A 237 17.99 11.73 15.30
CA ASN A 237 16.59 11.28 15.28
C ASN A 237 16.23 10.49 16.55
N TYR A 238 17.13 9.66 17.09
CA TYR A 238 16.89 9.02 18.39
C TYR A 238 16.77 10.05 19.52
N LYS A 239 17.61 11.09 19.55
CA LYS A 239 17.48 12.20 20.52
C LYS A 239 16.11 12.87 20.42
N LYS A 240 15.63 13.12 19.19
CA LYS A 240 14.29 13.70 18.96
C LYS A 240 13.17 12.77 19.43
N TYR A 241 13.26 11.48 19.11
CA TYR A 241 12.34 10.45 19.59
C TYR A 241 12.27 10.42 21.13
N ILE A 242 13.44 10.34 21.79
CA ILE A 242 13.55 10.33 23.26
C ILE A 242 12.93 11.60 23.86
N ALA A 243 13.22 12.77 23.30
CA ALA A 243 12.66 14.04 23.78
C ALA A 243 11.13 14.08 23.68
N LEU A 244 10.54 13.48 22.63
CA LEU A 244 9.10 13.39 22.46
C LEU A 244 8.46 12.29 23.33
N MET A 245 9.19 11.24 23.69
CA MET A 245 8.72 10.21 24.63
C MET A 245 8.73 10.71 26.07
N LYS A 246 9.74 11.50 26.45
CA LYS A 246 9.90 12.11 27.80
C LYS A 246 8.75 13.00 28.24
N SER A 247 7.88 13.41 27.31
CA SER A 247 6.65 14.11 27.65
C SER A 247 5.46 13.18 27.98
N SER A 248 5.59 11.84 27.94
CA SER A 248 4.45 10.94 28.18
C SER A 248 4.71 9.46 28.55
N HIS A 249 5.86 8.83 28.24
CA HIS A 249 6.03 7.36 28.32
C HIS A 249 7.51 6.87 28.43
N ASP A 250 8.26 7.33 29.42
CA ASP A 250 9.71 7.05 29.54
C ASP A 250 10.07 5.56 29.58
N GLU A 251 9.21 4.73 30.16
CA GLU A 251 9.40 3.28 30.30
C GLU A 251 9.36 2.52 28.96
N LYS A 252 8.84 3.15 27.90
CA LYS A 252 8.68 2.52 26.57
C LYS A 252 9.83 2.86 25.61
N ILE A 253 10.85 3.60 26.05
CA ILE A 253 12.01 3.95 25.21
C ILE A 253 12.89 2.71 25.01
N PRO A 254 13.11 2.22 23.78
CA PRO A 254 13.98 1.07 23.54
C PRO A 254 15.42 1.35 23.94
N VAL A 255 16.10 0.39 24.56
CA VAL A 255 17.52 0.48 24.95
C VAL A 255 18.41 0.93 23.78
N ARG A 256 18.15 0.38 22.57
CA ARG A 256 18.89 0.77 21.36
C ARG A 256 18.79 2.27 21.06
N ALA A 257 17.66 2.91 21.35
CA ALA A 257 17.51 4.35 21.12
C ALA A 257 18.39 5.14 22.08
N ILE A 258 18.46 4.73 23.35
CA ILE A 258 19.32 5.36 24.36
C ILE A 258 20.79 5.22 23.96
N ASP A 259 21.23 4.01 23.63
CA ASP A 259 22.65 3.76 23.31
C ASP A 259 23.10 4.44 22.03
N ARG A 260 22.25 4.43 20.99
CA ARG A 260 22.56 5.01 19.69
C ARG A 260 22.27 6.50 19.61
N SER A 261 21.70 7.09 20.67
CA SER A 261 21.55 8.54 20.82
C SER A 261 22.77 9.22 21.42
N LYS A 262 23.80 8.48 21.84
CA LYS A 262 25.02 9.07 22.37
C LYS A 262 25.82 9.76 21.25
#